data_AF-A0A6G1RMZ3-F1
#
_entry.id   AF-A0A6G1RMZ3-F1
#
_cell.length_a   1.000
_cell.length_b   1.000
_cell.length_c   1.000
_cell.angle_alpha   90.00
_cell.angle_beta   90.00
_cell.angle_gamma   90.00
#
_symmetry.space_group_name_H-M   'P 1'
#
loop_
_entity.id
_entity.type
_entity.pdbx_description
1 polymer ?
#
loop_
_entity_poly.entity_id
_entity_poly.type
_entity_poly.pdbx_seq_one_letter_code
_entity_poly.pdbx_strand_id
1 'polypeptide(L)'
;VTDGVTTVTTVLRVEVAQLDNSGPQLAPGCLLTATVASKGSVTLSRAHLAYTDNNSPDSEIRIQLISLPAYGTLLRTPGSPDEGLSKVYNFTMEDINDQRISYSTVFETSNQPVTDIFHFSVVDADNNRLDRQMFTVTVTSAQPVPSLIAFADHITVDEG
;
A
#
# COMPACT_ATOMS: atom_id res chain seq x y z
N VAL A 1 14.97 60.08 2.14
CA VAL A 1 16.10 59.37 2.77
C VAL A 1 15.65 57.95 3.03
N THR A 2 16.38 56.97 2.50
CA THR A 2 16.02 55.54 2.39
C THR A 2 16.12 54.80 3.72
N ASP A 3 15.07 54.07 4.08
CA ASP A 3 15.06 53.02 5.09
C ASP A 3 15.67 51.74 4.50
N GLY A 4 16.98 51.59 4.68
CA GLY A 4 17.73 50.41 4.26
C GLY A 4 17.34 49.18 5.06
N VAL A 5 16.47 48.34 4.50
CA VAL A 5 16.25 46.96 4.96
C VAL A 5 17.26 46.06 4.26
N THR A 6 18.26 45.59 5.00
CA THR A 6 19.22 44.60 4.52
C THR A 6 18.67 43.20 4.84
N THR A 7 18.08 42.54 3.84
CA THR A 7 17.78 41.11 3.95
C THR A 7 19.06 40.31 3.71
N VAL A 8 19.61 39.70 4.76
CA VAL A 8 20.72 38.75 4.63
C VAL A 8 20.15 37.38 4.27
N THR A 9 20.39 36.93 3.04
CA THR A 9 20.02 35.59 2.60
C THR A 9 21.14 34.61 2.95
N THR A 10 20.93 33.79 3.98
CA THR A 10 21.81 32.65 4.28
C THR A 10 21.42 31.47 3.41
N VAL A 11 22.33 31.03 2.55
CA VAL A 11 22.16 29.80 1.76
C VAL A 11 22.59 28.61 2.63
N LEU A 12 21.62 27.84 3.15
CA LEU A 12 21.89 26.57 3.80
C LEU A 12 22.22 25.54 2.72
N ARG A 13 23.50 25.18 2.60
CA ARG A 13 23.94 24.08 1.74
C ARG A 13 23.74 22.78 2.49
N VAL A 14 22.69 22.04 2.15
CA VAL A 14 22.46 20.68 2.66
C VAL A 14 23.37 19.74 1.88
N GLU A 15 24.48 19.33 2.48
CA GLU A 15 25.28 18.22 1.97
C GLU A 15 24.65 16.91 2.46
N VAL A 16 23.98 16.21 1.55
CA VAL A 16 23.53 14.84 1.78
C VAL A 16 24.75 13.94 1.59
N ALA A 17 25.33 13.45 2.69
CA ALA A 17 26.32 12.38 2.62
C ALA A 17 25.71 11.23 1.81
N GLN A 18 26.44 10.69 0.83
CA GLN A 18 26.02 9.47 0.15
C GLN A 18 26.03 8.35 1.18
N LEU A 19 24.86 8.11 1.77
CA LEU A 19 24.58 6.93 2.56
C LEU A 19 24.91 5.76 1.66
N ASP A 20 25.82 4.91 2.11
CA ASP A 20 26.09 3.62 1.50
C ASP A 20 24.74 2.93 1.20
N ASN A 21 24.35 2.95 -0.08
CA ASN A 21 23.03 2.53 -0.52
C ASN A 21 23.06 1.10 -1.06
N SER A 22 23.81 0.25 -0.36
CA SER A 22 24.07 -1.13 -0.78
C SER A 22 22.89 -2.08 -0.55
N GLY A 23 21.80 -1.60 0.08
CA GLY A 23 20.65 -2.43 0.42
C GLY A 23 19.31 -1.90 -0.08
N PRO A 24 18.23 -2.68 0.09
CA PRO A 24 16.96 -2.43 -0.56
C PRO A 24 16.28 -1.17 -0.04
N GLN A 25 15.67 -0.41 -0.95
CA GLN A 25 14.95 0.83 -0.67
C GLN A 25 13.52 0.81 -1.20
N LEU A 26 12.63 1.55 -0.56
CA LEU A 26 11.26 1.75 -1.05
C LEU A 26 11.30 2.49 -2.38
N ALA A 27 10.60 1.95 -3.38
CA ALA A 27 10.56 2.56 -4.71
C ALA A 27 9.81 3.92 -4.67
N PRO A 28 10.25 4.93 -5.43
CA PRO A 28 9.57 6.21 -5.49
C PRO A 28 8.09 6.07 -5.89
N GLY A 29 7.20 6.74 -5.15
CA GLY A 29 5.76 6.74 -5.41
C GLY A 29 5.01 5.50 -4.90
N CYS A 30 5.69 4.51 -4.33
CA CYS A 30 5.03 3.41 -3.62
C CYS A 30 4.55 3.87 -2.25
N LEU A 31 3.26 3.68 -1.96
CA LEU A 31 2.65 4.15 -0.71
C LEU A 31 2.46 3.05 0.35
N LEU A 32 2.80 1.79 0.03
CA LEU A 32 2.57 0.64 0.92
C LEU A 32 1.11 0.52 1.37
N THR A 33 0.19 0.78 0.44
CA THR A 33 -1.24 0.72 0.71
C THR A 33 -2.01 0.09 -0.44
N ALA A 34 -3.15 -0.53 -0.12
CA ALA A 34 -4.15 -0.97 -1.07
C ALA A 34 -5.56 -0.74 -0.52
N THR A 35 -6.54 -0.60 -1.40
CA THR A 35 -7.95 -0.58 -1.05
C THR A 35 -8.65 -1.79 -1.66
N VAL A 36 -9.53 -2.42 -0.90
CA VAL A 36 -10.28 -3.60 -1.34
C VAL A 36 -11.73 -3.50 -0.86
N ALA A 37 -12.67 -3.95 -1.68
CA ALA A 37 -14.05 -4.06 -1.26
C ALA A 37 -14.22 -5.20 -0.24
N SER A 38 -15.25 -5.10 0.59
CA SER A 38 -15.69 -6.16 1.50
C SER A 38 -15.92 -7.46 0.73
N LYS A 39 -15.50 -8.57 1.33
CA LYS A 39 -15.50 -9.90 0.68
C LYS A 39 -14.75 -9.94 -0.67
N GLY A 40 -13.82 -9.01 -0.88
CA GLY A 40 -13.11 -8.83 -2.14
C GLY A 40 -11.68 -9.37 -2.14
N SER A 41 -11.01 -9.13 -3.26
CA SER A 41 -9.59 -9.39 -3.45
C SER A 41 -8.95 -8.25 -4.25
N VAL A 42 -7.70 -7.94 -3.98
CA VAL A 42 -6.89 -6.98 -4.73
C VAL A 42 -5.52 -7.58 -5.02
N THR A 43 -5.11 -7.56 -6.29
CA THR A 43 -3.78 -7.98 -6.71
C THR A 43 -2.78 -6.87 -6.43
N LEU A 44 -1.70 -7.22 -5.73
CA LEU A 44 -0.65 -6.26 -5.38
C LEU A 44 0.30 -6.11 -6.57
N SER A 45 0.43 -4.87 -7.01
CA SER A 45 1.38 -4.42 -8.04
C SER A 45 2.41 -3.48 -7.42
N ARG A 46 3.40 -3.05 -8.22
CA ARG A 46 4.41 -2.06 -7.81
C ARG A 46 3.85 -0.71 -7.34
N ALA A 47 2.61 -0.36 -7.69
CA ALA A 47 1.95 0.84 -7.15
C ALA A 47 1.63 0.70 -5.65
N HIS A 48 1.42 -0.54 -5.20
CA HIS A 48 1.04 -0.86 -3.84
C HIS A 48 2.27 -1.19 -2.99
N LEU A 49 3.14 -2.08 -3.49
CA LEU A 49 4.32 -2.58 -2.80
C LEU A 49 5.49 -2.66 -3.80
N ALA A 50 6.51 -1.82 -3.63
CA ALA A 50 7.69 -1.87 -4.47
C ALA A 50 8.95 -1.49 -3.70
N TYR A 51 9.94 -2.37 -3.77
CA TYR A 51 11.30 -2.11 -3.33
C TYR A 51 12.25 -2.28 -4.50
N THR A 52 13.35 -1.54 -4.47
CA THR A 52 14.41 -1.59 -5.47
C THR A 52 15.74 -1.66 -4.78
N ASP A 53 16.67 -2.37 -5.40
CA ASP A 53 18.06 -2.46 -5.00
C ASP A 53 18.93 -2.34 -6.25
N ASN A 54 20.08 -1.68 -6.16
CA ASN A 54 20.94 -1.47 -7.34
C ASN A 54 21.80 -2.70 -7.67
N ASN A 55 21.98 -3.60 -6.71
CA ASN A 55 22.90 -4.72 -6.79
C ASN A 55 22.15 -6.06 -6.88
N SER A 56 20.86 -6.07 -6.56
CA SER A 56 20.02 -7.25 -6.52
C SER A 56 18.85 -7.16 -7.52
N PRO A 57 18.63 -8.18 -8.35
CA PRO A 57 17.45 -8.23 -9.22
C PRO A 57 16.17 -8.43 -8.40
N ASP A 58 15.02 -8.07 -8.99
CA ASP A 58 13.70 -8.20 -8.34
C ASP A 58 13.36 -9.65 -7.90
N SER A 59 13.96 -10.66 -8.52
CA SER A 59 13.84 -12.08 -8.14
C SER A 59 14.56 -12.42 -6.82
N GLU A 60 15.50 -11.58 -6.39
CA GLU A 60 16.32 -11.79 -5.19
C GLU A 60 15.98 -10.80 -4.05
N ILE A 61 15.17 -9.78 -4.34
CA ILE A 61 14.57 -8.90 -3.32
C ILE A 61 13.36 -9.63 -2.70
N ARG A 62 13.56 -10.16 -1.50
CA ARG A 62 12.60 -11.00 -0.76
C ARG A 62 11.83 -10.19 0.28
N ILE A 63 10.51 -10.26 0.19
CA ILE A 63 9.56 -9.78 1.20
C ILE A 63 9.25 -10.94 2.16
N GLN A 64 9.41 -10.71 3.46
CA GLN A 64 9.14 -11.71 4.51
C GLN A 64 8.16 -11.13 5.53
N LEU A 65 6.99 -11.75 5.66
CA LEU A 65 5.98 -11.30 6.63
C LEU A 65 6.46 -11.56 8.06
N ILE A 66 6.34 -10.53 8.90
CA ILE A 66 6.59 -10.58 10.34
C ILE A 66 5.27 -10.78 11.09
N SER A 67 4.20 -10.14 10.63
CA SER A 67 2.84 -10.33 11.15
C SER A 67 1.86 -10.48 10.00
N LEU A 68 0.79 -11.23 10.22
CA LEU A 68 -0.29 -11.38 9.24
C LEU A 68 -1.32 -10.26 9.41
N PRO A 69 -2.07 -9.93 8.33
CA PRO A 69 -3.27 -9.13 8.45
C PRO A 69 -4.31 -9.81 9.35
N ALA A 70 -5.15 -9.02 10.02
CA ALA A 70 -6.19 -9.49 10.92
C ALA A 70 -7.49 -9.88 10.19
N TYR A 71 -7.83 -9.17 9.11
CA TYR A 71 -9.12 -9.33 8.41
C TYR A 71 -9.00 -10.04 7.06
N GLY A 72 -7.79 -10.15 6.51
CA GLY A 72 -7.57 -10.83 5.24
C GLY A 72 -6.42 -11.80 5.26
N THR A 73 -5.98 -12.19 4.08
CA THR A 73 -4.88 -13.14 3.88
C THR A 73 -4.18 -12.81 2.57
N LEU A 74 -2.85 -12.87 2.58
CA LEU A 74 -2.08 -12.82 1.33
C LEU A 74 -2.09 -14.18 0.67
N LEU A 75 -2.43 -14.19 -0.61
CA LEU A 75 -2.53 -15.37 -1.46
C LEU A 75 -1.58 -15.25 -2.65
N ARG A 76 -1.01 -16.38 -3.05
CA ARG A 76 -0.20 -16.52 -4.24
C ARG A 76 -1.00 -17.23 -5.33
N THR A 77 -1.04 -16.62 -6.51
CA THR A 77 -1.51 -17.23 -7.75
C THR A 77 -0.45 -18.20 -8.25
N PRO A 78 -0.82 -19.44 -8.59
CA PRO A 78 0.15 -20.45 -9.02
C PRO A 78 0.70 -20.16 -10.41
N GLY A 79 1.86 -20.76 -10.69
CA GLY A 79 2.48 -20.71 -12.02
C GLY A 79 1.86 -21.71 -13.02
N SER A 80 1.09 -22.69 -12.53
CA SER A 80 0.37 -23.67 -13.34
C SER A 80 -1.14 -23.58 -13.09
N PRO A 81 -1.98 -23.82 -14.13
CA PRO A 81 -3.44 -23.80 -13.98
C PRO A 81 -4.00 -24.90 -13.06
N ASP A 82 -3.25 -25.97 -12.86
CA ASP A 82 -3.67 -27.16 -12.11
C ASP A 82 -3.53 -26.99 -10.59
N GLU A 83 -2.84 -25.94 -10.15
CA GLU A 83 -2.64 -25.62 -8.73
C GLU A 83 -3.66 -24.53 -8.30
N GLY A 84 -4.05 -24.54 -7.03
CA GLY A 84 -4.97 -23.56 -6.45
C GLY A 84 -4.24 -22.37 -5.82
N LEU A 85 -5.00 -21.33 -5.45
CA LEU A 85 -4.46 -20.23 -4.64
C LEU A 85 -3.96 -20.76 -3.29
N SER A 86 -2.79 -20.30 -2.85
CA SER A 86 -2.16 -20.72 -1.59
C SER A 86 -1.80 -19.52 -0.71
N LYS A 87 -1.83 -19.69 0.61
CA LYS A 87 -1.39 -18.65 1.55
C LYS A 87 0.10 -18.43 1.41
N VAL A 88 0.52 -17.18 1.41
CA VAL A 88 1.92 -16.81 1.23
C VAL A 88 2.44 -15.95 2.40
N TYR A 89 3.64 -16.29 2.88
CA TYR A 89 4.31 -15.59 3.97
C TYR A 89 5.67 -15.00 3.55
N ASN A 90 6.13 -15.37 2.35
CA ASN A 90 7.32 -14.84 1.72
C ASN A 90 7.14 -14.83 0.19
N PHE A 91 7.63 -13.78 -0.44
CA PHE A 91 7.54 -13.59 -1.89
C PHE A 91 8.61 -12.60 -2.34
N THR A 92 8.83 -12.50 -3.64
CA THR A 92 9.85 -11.63 -4.24
C THR A 92 9.21 -10.40 -4.89
N MET A 93 10.03 -9.40 -5.24
CA MET A 93 9.58 -8.32 -6.10
C MET A 93 9.19 -8.80 -7.50
N GLU A 94 9.80 -9.88 -7.99
CA GLU A 94 9.37 -10.55 -9.21
C GLU A 94 7.94 -11.11 -9.10
N ASP A 95 7.57 -11.72 -7.97
CA ASP A 95 6.17 -12.18 -7.77
C ASP A 95 5.16 -11.03 -7.82
N ILE A 96 5.54 -9.83 -7.35
CA ILE A 96 4.73 -8.61 -7.44
C ILE A 96 4.63 -8.12 -8.89
N ASN A 97 5.75 -8.14 -9.63
CA ASN A 97 5.78 -7.76 -11.04
C ASN A 97 4.89 -8.70 -11.89
N ASP A 98 4.93 -9.99 -11.59
CA ASP A 98 4.14 -11.03 -12.24
C ASP A 98 2.67 -11.04 -11.79
N GLN A 99 2.26 -10.12 -10.91
CA GLN A 99 0.89 -10.04 -10.39
C GLN A 99 0.44 -11.34 -9.68
N ARG A 100 1.39 -12.07 -9.08
CA ARG A 100 1.11 -13.34 -8.40
C ARG A 100 0.70 -13.18 -6.95
N ILE A 101 0.84 -12.02 -6.34
CA ILE A 101 0.48 -11.79 -4.94
C ILE A 101 -0.80 -10.97 -4.86
N SER A 102 -1.76 -11.45 -4.07
CA SER A 102 -3.03 -10.75 -3.82
C SER A 102 -3.37 -10.74 -2.34
N TYR A 103 -4.10 -9.72 -1.90
CA TYR A 103 -4.78 -9.71 -0.61
C TYR A 103 -6.24 -10.07 -0.85
N SER A 104 -6.77 -11.03 -0.10
CA SER A 104 -8.18 -11.40 -0.11
C SER A 104 -8.77 -11.38 1.29
N THR A 105 -10.01 -10.93 1.41
CA THR A 105 -10.74 -10.89 2.67
C THR A 105 -12.15 -11.44 2.49
N VAL A 106 -12.67 -12.10 3.52
CA VAL A 106 -14.09 -12.48 3.63
C VAL A 106 -14.84 -11.57 4.61
N PHE A 107 -14.15 -10.55 5.13
CA PHE A 107 -14.69 -9.58 6.07
C PHE A 107 -15.73 -8.69 5.40
N GLU A 108 -16.81 -8.40 6.14
CA GLU A 108 -17.89 -7.51 5.72
C GLU A 108 -17.85 -6.26 6.59
N THR A 109 -17.73 -5.08 5.98
CA THR A 109 -17.88 -3.82 6.72
C THR A 109 -19.26 -3.21 6.54
N SER A 110 -19.82 -2.66 7.62
CA SER A 110 -21.20 -2.20 7.71
C SER A 110 -21.45 -0.77 7.26
N ASN A 111 -20.39 -0.01 6.87
CA ASN A 111 -20.40 1.25 6.07
C ASN A 111 -19.12 2.08 6.27
N GLN A 112 -18.34 1.84 7.32
CA GLN A 112 -17.10 2.56 7.58
C GLN A 112 -15.90 1.77 7.04
N PRO A 113 -14.91 2.41 6.41
CA PRO A 113 -13.68 1.72 6.03
C PRO A 113 -12.98 1.14 7.26
N VAL A 114 -12.55 -0.11 7.17
CA VAL A 114 -11.76 -0.77 8.21
C VAL A 114 -10.31 -0.85 7.74
N THR A 115 -9.38 -0.58 8.64
CA THR A 115 -7.95 -0.67 8.36
C THR A 115 -7.42 -2.02 8.82
N ASP A 116 -6.74 -2.70 7.92
CA ASP A 116 -6.01 -3.94 8.16
C ASP A 116 -4.51 -3.72 7.88
N ILE A 117 -3.64 -4.38 8.64
CA ILE A 117 -2.21 -4.08 8.64
C ILE A 117 -1.40 -5.38 8.71
N PHE A 118 -0.35 -5.46 7.92
CA PHE A 118 0.68 -6.48 8.08
C PHE A 118 2.07 -5.86 8.09
N HIS A 119 2.97 -6.45 8.89
CA HIS A 119 4.37 -6.04 8.99
C HIS A 119 5.25 -7.02 8.24
N PHE A 120 6.34 -6.51 7.68
CA PHE A 120 7.29 -7.32 6.94
C PHE A 120 8.70 -6.73 7.00
N SER A 121 9.65 -7.52 6.53
CA SER A 121 11.02 -7.09 6.24
C SER A 121 11.34 -7.33 4.77
N VAL A 122 12.27 -6.53 4.25
CA VAL A 122 12.83 -6.71 2.91
C VAL A 122 14.27 -7.17 3.05
N VAL A 123 14.64 -8.22 2.33
CA VAL A 123 15.99 -8.79 2.33
C VAL A 123 16.44 -8.97 0.89
N ASP A 124 17.60 -8.44 0.55
CA ASP A 124 18.16 -8.56 -0.79
C ASP A 124 19.02 -9.83 -0.97
N ALA A 125 19.81 -9.89 -2.05
CA ALA A 125 20.72 -11.00 -2.36
C ALA A 125 21.90 -11.10 -1.38
N ASP A 126 22.44 -9.94 -0.98
CA ASP A 126 23.59 -9.80 -0.08
C ASP A 126 23.20 -9.87 1.42
N ASN A 127 21.94 -10.20 1.70
CA ASN A 127 21.32 -10.23 3.03
C ASN A 127 21.32 -8.88 3.76
N ASN A 128 21.40 -7.76 3.03
CA ASN A 128 21.07 -6.47 3.60
C ASN A 128 19.56 -6.46 3.87
N ARG A 129 19.17 -5.85 4.98
CA ARG A 129 17.82 -6.00 5.52
C ARG A 129 17.23 -4.66 5.90
N LEU A 130 16.01 -4.43 5.42
CA LEU A 130 15.16 -3.33 5.82
C LEU A 130 14.00 -3.88 6.66
N ASP A 131 14.09 -3.71 7.97
CA ASP A 131 13.11 -4.21 8.93
C ASP A 131 11.95 -3.23 9.18
N ARG A 132 10.92 -3.73 9.88
CA ARG A 132 9.79 -2.94 10.41
C ARG A 132 9.01 -2.17 9.34
N GLN A 133 8.90 -2.74 8.14
CA GLN A 133 8.03 -2.20 7.11
C GLN A 133 6.58 -2.53 7.43
N MET A 134 5.67 -1.64 7.06
CA MET A 134 4.25 -1.73 7.35
C MET A 134 3.47 -1.53 6.06
N PHE A 135 2.50 -2.40 5.80
CA PHE A 135 1.55 -2.26 4.69
C PHE A 135 0.15 -2.08 5.24
N THR A 136 -0.60 -1.13 4.67
CA THR A 136 -1.96 -0.80 5.11
C THR A 136 -3.00 -1.15 4.05
N VAL A 137 -3.94 -2.03 4.39
CA VAL A 137 -5.10 -2.34 3.54
C VAL A 137 -6.34 -1.63 4.09
N THR A 138 -7.04 -0.90 3.24
CA THR A 138 -8.34 -0.30 3.57
C THR A 138 -9.46 -1.15 2.98
N VAL A 139 -10.28 -1.76 3.85
CA VAL A 139 -11.45 -2.54 3.45
C VAL A 139 -12.68 -1.63 3.43
N THR A 140 -13.29 -1.43 2.26
CA THR A 140 -14.47 -0.57 2.09
C THR A 140 -15.75 -1.40 1.91
N SER A 141 -16.91 -0.79 2.13
CA SER A 141 -18.18 -1.47 1.82
C SER A 141 -18.28 -1.75 0.33
N ALA A 142 -18.84 -2.91 -0.03
CA ALA A 142 -19.07 -3.29 -1.42
C ALA A 142 -20.32 -2.61 -2.01
N GLN A 143 -21.20 -2.04 -1.17
CA GLN A 143 -22.40 -1.34 -1.63
C GLN A 143 -22.10 0.14 -1.93
N PRO A 144 -22.50 0.66 -3.10
CA PRO A 144 -22.68 2.10 -3.24
C PRO A 144 -23.80 2.52 -2.30
N VAL A 145 -23.49 3.33 -1.28
CA VAL A 145 -24.52 3.92 -0.43
C VAL A 145 -25.42 4.73 -1.37
N PRO A 146 -26.71 4.39 -1.54
CA PRO A 146 -27.58 5.24 -2.33
C PRO A 146 -27.63 6.58 -1.60
N SER A 147 -27.22 7.65 -2.26
CA SER A 147 -27.47 9.00 -1.78
C SER A 147 -28.99 9.18 -1.75
N LEU A 148 -29.60 8.96 -0.59
CA LEU A 148 -30.97 9.35 -0.36
C LEU A 148 -30.96 10.88 -0.37
N ILE A 149 -31.19 11.49 -1.53
CA ILE A 149 -31.64 12.87 -1.55
C ILE A 149 -33.06 12.82 -0.98
N ALA A 150 -33.18 12.99 0.33
CA ALA A 150 -34.45 13.24 0.98
C ALA A 150 -34.85 14.68 0.65
N PHE A 151 -35.46 14.88 -0.53
CA PHE A 151 -36.32 16.04 -0.73
C PHE A 151 -37.59 15.78 0.07
N ALA A 152 -37.58 16.15 1.35
CA ALA A 152 -38.79 16.27 2.13
C ALA A 152 -39.44 17.63 1.81
N ASP A 153 -39.93 17.75 0.58
CA ASP A 153 -40.58 18.96 0.08
C ASP A 153 -42.09 18.69 0.06
N HIS A 154 -42.66 18.39 1.24
CA HIS A 154 -44.10 18.49 1.44
C HIS A 154 -44.38 19.75 2.24
N ILE A 155 -44.58 20.88 1.55
CA ILE A 155 -45.52 21.90 1.99
C ILE A 155 -46.34 22.33 0.76
N THR A 156 -47.50 21.70 0.58
CA THR A 156 -48.60 22.31 -0.16
C THR A 156 -49.13 23.48 0.66
N VAL A 157 -49.16 24.68 0.07
CA VAL A 157 -50.01 25.77 0.54
C VAL A 157 -51.05 26.00 -0.56
N ASP A 158 -52.30 25.67 -0.25
CA ASP A 158 -53.48 26.17 -0.95
C ASP A 158 -54.00 27.36 -0.15
N GLU A 159 -53.89 28.57 -0.71
CA GLU A 159 -54.51 29.78 -0.17
C GLU A 159 -54.91 30.68 -1.36
N GLY A 160 -56.17 30.54 -1.85
CA GLY A 160 -56.92 31.60 -2.57
C GLY A 160 -57.10 31.44 -4.08
#